data_AF-A0A3E0WVH1-F1
#
_entry.id   AF-A0A3E0WVH1-F1
#
_cell.length_a   1.000
_cell.length_b   1.000
_cell.length_c   1.000
_cell.angle_alpha   90.00
_cell.angle_beta   90.00
_cell.angle_gamma   90.00
#
_symmetry.space_group_name_H-M   'P 1'
#
loop_
_entity.id
_entity.type
_entity.pdbx_description
1 polymer ?
#
loop_
_entity_poly.entity_id
_entity_poly.type
_entity_poly.pdbx_seq_one_letter_code
_entity_poly.pdbx_strand_id
1 'polypeptide(L)'
;MKKIAEYLSNKYFANKYRGITFESIEQQLAEERFPEKLIDHLLAEFQVIFDEYGKSVFQTWIANLNYQVPEPFRKEEKAEQIYESFTEWMEDEVIKLENETGLPWEEQAEDLANLSIKARKAQLVLRHRISDIVLELF
;
A
#
# COMPACT_ATOMS: atom_id res chain seq x y z
N MET A 1 -28.79 14.06 -21.06
CA MET A 1 -27.48 14.60 -20.61
C MET A 1 -26.83 13.78 -19.48
N LYS A 2 -27.55 13.38 -18.40
CA LYS A 2 -26.98 12.53 -17.32
C LYS A 2 -26.29 11.24 -17.80
N LYS A 3 -26.91 10.47 -18.70
CA LYS A 3 -26.35 9.19 -19.22
C LYS A 3 -25.02 9.34 -20.00
N ILE A 4 -24.82 10.47 -20.69
CA ILE A 4 -23.58 10.72 -21.45
C ILE A 4 -22.46 11.13 -20.48
N ALA A 5 -22.77 11.98 -19.50
CA ALA A 5 -21.81 12.35 -18.45
C ALA A 5 -21.38 11.14 -17.62
N GLU A 6 -22.33 10.27 -17.25
CA GLU A 6 -22.07 9.02 -16.54
C GLU A 6 -21.24 8.04 -17.38
N TYR A 7 -21.55 7.87 -18.67
CA TYR A 7 -20.76 7.06 -19.59
C TYR A 7 -19.32 7.58 -19.75
N LEU A 8 -19.15 8.88 -19.94
CA LEU A 8 -17.82 9.50 -20.08
C LEU A 8 -17.03 9.42 -18.78
N SER A 9 -17.69 9.60 -17.63
CA SER A 9 -17.09 9.43 -16.29
C SER A 9 -16.61 8.00 -16.09
N ASN A 10 -17.44 6.99 -16.39
CA ASN A 10 -17.07 5.59 -16.26
C ASN A 10 -15.95 5.19 -17.23
N LYS A 11 -15.96 5.73 -18.46
CA LYS A 11 -14.91 5.50 -19.46
C LYS A 11 -13.59 6.16 -19.05
N TYR A 12 -13.63 7.37 -18.51
CA TYR A 12 -12.45 8.07 -18.01
C TYR A 12 -11.86 7.34 -16.79
N PHE A 13 -12.71 6.92 -15.85
CA PHE A 13 -12.34 6.10 -14.70
C PHE A 13 -11.63 4.81 -15.13
N ALA A 14 -12.26 4.06 -16.05
CA ALA A 14 -11.71 2.81 -16.57
C ALA A 14 -10.36 2.98 -17.29
N ASN A 15 -10.07 4.18 -17.81
CA ASN A 15 -8.80 4.47 -18.46
C ASN A 15 -7.72 4.93 -17.46
N LYS A 16 -8.09 5.71 -16.44
CA LYS A 16 -7.15 6.23 -15.43
C LYS A 16 -6.54 5.13 -14.57
N TYR A 17 -7.34 4.13 -14.18
CA TYR A 17 -6.88 3.06 -13.28
C TYR A 17 -6.70 1.72 -14.00
N ARG A 18 -6.54 1.73 -15.33
CA ARG A 18 -6.46 0.50 -16.12
C ARG A 18 -5.22 -0.33 -15.78
N GLY A 19 -4.13 0.34 -15.43
CA GLY A 19 -2.86 -0.26 -15.02
C GLY A 19 -2.88 -0.89 -13.63
N ILE A 20 -3.89 -0.61 -12.79
CA ILE A 20 -3.97 -1.16 -11.44
C ILE A 20 -4.75 -2.49 -11.48
N THR A 21 -4.01 -3.60 -11.51
CA THR A 21 -4.53 -4.97 -11.49
C THR A 21 -3.72 -5.78 -10.47
N PHE A 22 -4.23 -6.93 -10.02
CA PHE A 22 -3.45 -7.79 -9.13
C PHE A 22 -2.13 -8.23 -9.76
N GLU A 23 -2.14 -8.59 -11.05
CA GLU A 23 -0.95 -8.99 -11.81
C GLU A 23 0.10 -7.88 -11.86
N SER A 24 -0.32 -6.64 -12.16
CA SER A 24 0.61 -5.50 -12.22
C SER A 24 1.12 -5.07 -10.84
N ILE A 25 0.28 -5.15 -9.79
CA ILE A 25 0.71 -4.91 -8.41
C ILE A 25 1.72 -5.97 -7.97
N GLU A 26 1.44 -7.25 -8.21
CA GLU A 26 2.34 -8.37 -7.90
C GLU A 26 3.69 -8.21 -8.62
N GLN A 27 3.65 -7.91 -9.92
CA GLN A 27 4.86 -7.68 -10.71
C GLN A 27 5.67 -6.53 -10.12
N GLN A 28 5.04 -5.37 -9.83
CA GLN A 28 5.77 -4.22 -9.30
C GLN A 28 6.33 -4.48 -7.91
N LEU A 29 5.59 -5.17 -7.03
CA LEU A 29 6.09 -5.61 -5.71
C LEU A 29 7.33 -6.51 -5.85
N ALA A 30 7.33 -7.42 -6.82
CA ALA A 30 8.47 -8.29 -7.09
C ALA A 30 9.68 -7.52 -7.66
N GLU A 31 9.45 -6.55 -8.55
CA GLU A 31 10.49 -5.67 -9.10
C GLU A 31 11.16 -4.83 -8.00
N GLU A 32 10.36 -4.33 -7.05
CA GLU A 32 10.82 -3.63 -5.84
C GLU A 32 11.39 -4.57 -4.76
N ARG A 33 11.54 -5.86 -5.07
CA ARG A 33 12.15 -6.90 -4.22
C ARG A 33 11.46 -7.08 -2.87
N PHE A 34 10.14 -6.98 -2.83
CA PHE A 34 9.38 -7.43 -1.67
C PHE A 34 9.63 -8.93 -1.43
N PRO A 35 9.67 -9.40 -0.18
CA PRO A 35 9.69 -10.81 0.13
C PRO A 35 8.46 -11.49 -0.45
N GLU A 36 8.62 -12.61 -1.15
CA GLU A 36 7.53 -13.35 -1.82
C GLU A 36 6.34 -13.61 -0.88
N LYS A 37 6.60 -14.09 0.34
CA LYS A 37 5.55 -14.31 1.35
C LYS A 37 4.84 -13.02 1.80
N LEU A 38 5.54 -11.89 1.78
CA LEU A 38 4.91 -10.60 2.07
C LEU A 38 4.00 -10.20 0.91
N ILE A 39 4.43 -10.41 -0.34
CA ILE A 39 3.58 -10.20 -1.53
C ILE A 39 2.28 -10.99 -1.40
N ASP A 40 2.37 -12.30 -1.08
CA ASP A 40 1.20 -13.14 -0.87
C ASP A 40 0.25 -12.58 0.20
N HIS A 41 0.80 -12.12 1.33
CA HIS A 41 0.02 -11.51 2.39
C HIS A 41 -0.68 -10.22 1.93
N LEU A 42 0.03 -9.34 1.21
CA LEU A 42 -0.54 -8.09 0.70
C LEU A 42 -1.68 -8.38 -0.29
N LEU A 43 -1.44 -9.27 -1.26
CA LEU A 43 -2.44 -9.61 -2.28
C LEU A 43 -3.68 -10.27 -1.67
N ALA A 44 -3.52 -11.11 -0.64
CA ALA A 44 -4.65 -11.70 0.07
C ALA A 44 -5.53 -10.62 0.73
N GLU A 45 -4.93 -9.61 1.37
CA GLU A 45 -5.67 -8.50 1.99
C GLU A 45 -6.34 -7.59 0.95
N PHE A 46 -5.67 -7.36 -0.17
CA PHE A 46 -6.24 -6.62 -1.30
C PHE A 46 -7.40 -7.38 -1.95
N GLN A 47 -7.32 -8.71 -2.02
CA GLN A 47 -8.38 -9.58 -2.52
C GLN A 47 -9.66 -9.46 -1.66
N VAL A 48 -9.53 -9.38 -0.33
CA VAL A 48 -10.69 -9.17 0.56
C VAL A 48 -11.45 -7.90 0.20
N ILE A 49 -10.73 -6.78 0.02
CA ILE A 49 -11.34 -5.49 -0.36
C ILE A 49 -11.98 -5.58 -1.75
N PHE A 50 -11.30 -6.24 -2.69
CA PHE A 50 -11.82 -6.45 -4.04
C PHE A 50 -13.10 -7.28 -4.04
N ASP A 51 -13.16 -8.36 -3.27
CA ASP A 51 -14.33 -9.24 -3.21
C ASP A 51 -15.51 -8.57 -2.52
N GLU A 52 -15.27 -7.75 -1.50
CA GLU A 52 -16.32 -7.06 -0.76
C GLU A 52 -16.92 -5.88 -1.54
N TYR A 53 -16.08 -5.09 -2.21
CA TYR A 53 -16.49 -3.81 -2.81
C TYR A 53 -16.39 -3.74 -4.34
N GLY A 54 -15.76 -4.73 -4.96
CA GLY A 54 -15.55 -4.82 -6.39
C GLY A 54 -14.39 -3.98 -6.92
N LYS A 55 -14.04 -4.25 -8.19
CA LYS A 55 -12.87 -3.68 -8.89
C LYS A 55 -12.78 -2.15 -8.81
N SER A 56 -13.86 -1.44 -9.10
CA SER A 56 -13.83 0.03 -9.18
C SER A 56 -13.52 0.66 -7.82
N VAL A 57 -14.06 0.09 -6.74
CA VAL A 57 -13.82 0.59 -5.39
C VAL A 57 -12.40 0.25 -4.97
N PHE A 58 -11.94 -0.99 -5.18
CA PHE A 58 -10.56 -1.39 -4.90
C PHE A 58 -9.53 -0.49 -5.61
N GLN A 59 -9.69 -0.30 -6.93
CA GLN A 59 -8.79 0.54 -7.71
C GLN A 59 -8.76 1.98 -7.22
N THR A 60 -9.92 2.52 -6.83
CA THR A 60 -10.00 3.88 -6.25
C THR A 60 -9.32 3.92 -4.88
N TRP A 61 -9.61 2.94 -4.03
CA TRP A 61 -9.08 2.87 -2.67
C TRP A 61 -7.55 2.82 -2.68
N ILE A 62 -6.95 1.89 -3.42
CA ILE A 62 -5.50 1.70 -3.43
C ILE A 62 -4.78 2.91 -4.06
N ALA A 63 -5.36 3.47 -5.14
CA ALA A 63 -4.90 4.68 -5.80
C ALA A 63 -4.89 5.93 -4.91
N ASN A 64 -5.74 5.96 -3.88
CA ASN A 64 -5.90 7.12 -3.00
C ASN A 64 -5.27 6.90 -1.62
N LEU A 65 -4.43 5.88 -1.45
CA LEU A 65 -3.68 5.69 -0.20
C LEU A 65 -2.87 6.93 0.14
N ASN A 66 -2.17 7.56 -0.81
CA ASN A 66 -1.44 8.83 -0.61
C ASN A 66 -0.60 8.82 0.69
N TYR A 67 0.22 7.78 0.87
CA TYR A 67 1.04 7.54 2.07
C TYR A 67 0.25 7.31 3.36
N GLN A 68 -1.05 7.07 3.31
CA GLN A 68 -1.83 6.61 4.46
C GLN A 68 -1.64 5.10 4.68
N VAL A 69 -1.67 4.70 5.95
CA VAL A 69 -1.63 3.27 6.33
C VAL A 69 -2.85 2.56 5.72
N PRO A 70 -2.65 1.53 4.88
CA PRO A 70 -3.75 0.77 4.32
C PRO A 70 -4.56 0.10 5.44
N GLU A 71 -5.88 0.14 5.34
CA GLU A 71 -6.81 -0.32 6.38
C GLU A 71 -6.49 -1.72 6.95
N PRO A 72 -6.12 -2.73 6.13
CA PRO A 72 -5.73 -4.05 6.64
C PRO A 72 -4.58 -4.01 7.66
N PHE A 73 -3.70 -3.02 7.59
CA PHE A 73 -2.49 -2.92 8.42
C PHE A 73 -2.56 -1.83 9.49
N ARG A 74 -3.71 -1.15 9.62
CA ARG A 74 -3.92 -0.13 10.67
C ARG A 74 -3.97 -0.70 12.08
N LYS A 75 -4.37 -1.96 12.23
CA LYS A 75 -4.39 -2.63 13.54
C LYS A 75 -2.96 -2.90 13.99
N GLU A 76 -2.63 -2.44 15.19
CA GLU A 76 -1.30 -2.55 15.79
C GLU A 76 -0.80 -4.00 15.78
N GLU A 77 -1.57 -4.94 16.33
CA GLU A 77 -1.22 -6.37 16.40
C GLU A 77 -0.83 -6.96 15.03
N LYS A 78 -1.55 -6.60 13.97
CA LYS A 78 -1.26 -7.08 12.62
C LYS A 78 0.00 -6.44 12.04
N ALA A 79 0.22 -5.15 12.28
CA ALA A 79 1.45 -4.48 11.89
C ALA A 79 2.66 -5.07 12.63
N GLU A 80 2.55 -5.38 13.92
CA GLU A 80 3.60 -6.06 14.68
C GLU A 80 3.90 -7.45 14.11
N GLN A 81 2.86 -8.25 13.82
CA GLN A 81 3.04 -9.58 13.24
C GLN A 81 3.79 -9.53 11.90
N ILE A 82 3.44 -8.56 11.05
CA ILE A 82 4.14 -8.34 9.78
C ILE A 82 5.59 -7.94 10.03
N TYR A 83 5.84 -7.01 10.97
CA TYR A 83 7.21 -6.65 11.35
C TYR A 83 8.02 -7.86 11.82
N GLU A 84 7.47 -8.69 12.70
CA GLU A 84 8.16 -9.87 13.24
C GLU A 84 8.42 -10.94 12.19
N SER A 85 7.49 -11.10 11.24
CA SER A 85 7.62 -12.08 10.16
C SER A 85 8.65 -11.67 9.11
N PHE A 86 8.95 -10.38 8.98
CA PHE A 86 9.80 -9.80 7.94
C PHE A 86 10.82 -8.79 8.50
N THR A 87 11.33 -9.02 9.71
CA THR A 87 12.10 -8.02 10.47
C THR A 87 13.31 -7.48 9.71
N GLU A 88 14.11 -8.36 9.11
CA GLU A 88 15.31 -7.95 8.36
C GLU A 88 14.95 -7.01 7.21
N TRP A 89 13.98 -7.40 6.38
CA TRP A 89 13.52 -6.58 5.26
C TRP A 89 12.91 -5.25 5.74
N MET A 90 12.13 -5.27 6.83
CA MET A 90 11.53 -4.05 7.39
C MET A 90 12.57 -3.06 7.88
N GLU A 91 13.61 -3.52 8.58
CA GLU A 91 14.68 -2.65 9.05
C GLU A 91 15.50 -2.08 7.88
N ASP A 92 15.77 -2.90 6.85
CA ASP A 92 16.42 -2.42 5.63
C ASP A 92 15.59 -1.33 4.93
N GLU A 93 14.27 -1.51 4.83
CA GLU A 93 13.37 -0.51 4.24
C GLU A 93 13.27 0.75 5.08
N VAL A 94 13.28 0.65 6.42
CA VAL A 94 13.34 1.82 7.29
C VAL A 94 14.60 2.63 7.02
N ILE A 95 15.76 1.98 6.96
CA ILE A 95 17.04 2.64 6.67
C ILE A 95 17.01 3.30 5.28
N LYS A 96 16.43 2.64 4.27
CA LYS A 96 16.27 3.24 2.94
C LYS A 96 15.40 4.49 2.98
N LEU A 97 14.25 4.44 3.66
CA LEU A 97 13.36 5.60 3.82
C LEU A 97 14.06 6.78 4.51
N GLU A 98 14.87 6.52 5.54
CA GLU A 98 15.65 7.56 6.20
C GLU A 98 16.67 8.21 5.26
N ASN A 99 17.32 7.42 4.41
CA ASN A 99 18.25 7.93 3.40
C ASN A 99 17.56 8.71 2.27
N GLU A 100 16.40 8.22 1.82
CA GLU A 100 15.60 8.84 0.74
C GLU A 100 15.02 10.20 1.18
N THR A 101 14.53 10.29 2.41
CA THR A 101 13.87 11.49 2.93
C THR A 101 14.82 12.44 3.65
N GLY A 102 15.96 11.93 4.15
CA GLY A 102 16.87 12.66 5.02
C GLY A 102 16.31 12.89 6.44
N LEU A 103 15.23 12.21 6.82
CA LEU A 103 14.57 12.32 8.11
C LEU A 103 14.66 11.00 8.89
N PRO A 104 14.87 11.03 10.21
CA PRO A 104 14.75 9.83 11.04
C PRO A 104 13.36 9.20 10.92
N TRP A 105 13.27 7.88 11.02
CA TRP A 105 12.00 7.16 10.90
C TRP A 105 10.99 7.58 11.97
N GLU A 106 11.47 7.99 13.15
CA GLU A 106 10.63 8.52 14.23
C GLU A 106 9.96 9.83 13.86
N GLU A 107 10.58 10.69 13.05
CA GLU A 107 9.95 11.93 12.59
C GLU A 107 8.95 11.64 11.48
N GLN A 108 9.30 10.74 10.57
CA GLN A 108 8.40 10.34 9.48
C GLN A 108 7.10 9.71 10.01
N ALA A 109 7.16 8.94 11.09
CA ALA A 109 6.02 8.25 11.68
C ALA A 109 5.46 8.95 12.93
N GLU A 110 5.65 10.28 13.11
CA GLU A 110 5.17 11.03 14.29
C GLU A 110 3.67 10.80 14.56
N ASP A 111 2.86 10.69 13.49
CA ASP A 111 1.43 10.41 13.55
C ASP A 111 1.06 9.06 14.19
N LEU A 112 2.03 8.16 14.30
CA LEU A 112 1.89 6.80 14.81
C LEU A 112 2.59 6.60 16.18
N ALA A 113 2.98 7.68 16.85
CA ALA A 113 3.79 7.62 18.07
C ALA A 113 3.11 6.91 19.27
N ASN A 114 1.80 6.67 19.21
CA ASN A 114 1.06 5.94 20.24
C ASN A 114 1.12 4.41 20.07
N LEU A 115 1.68 3.91 18.96
CA LEU A 115 1.84 2.49 18.68
C LEU A 115 3.20 1.98 19.16
N SER A 116 3.34 0.67 19.28
CA SER A 116 4.64 0.04 19.50
C SER A 116 5.62 0.36 18.36
N ILE A 117 6.92 0.31 18.68
CA ILE A 117 8.00 0.57 17.71
C ILE A 117 7.86 -0.35 16.49
N LYS A 118 7.50 -1.63 16.69
CA LYS A 118 7.35 -2.62 15.63
C LYS A 118 6.20 -2.26 14.69
N ALA A 119 5.02 -2.00 15.26
CA ALA A 119 3.85 -1.60 14.48
C ALA A 119 4.09 -0.30 13.72
N ARG A 120 4.71 0.67 14.39
CA ARG A 120 5.03 1.99 13.82
C ARG A 120 5.94 1.88 12.61
N LYS A 121 7.03 1.11 12.70
CA LYS A 121 7.94 0.86 11.58
C LYS A 121 7.26 0.11 10.44
N ALA A 122 6.51 -0.95 10.72
CA ALA A 122 5.79 -1.68 9.67
C ALA A 122 4.77 -0.79 8.95
N GLN A 123 3.99 -0.01 9.69
CA GLN A 123 3.00 0.90 9.10
C GLN A 123 3.67 2.02 8.29
N LEU A 124 4.81 2.55 8.74
CA LEU A 124 5.64 3.48 7.97
C LEU A 124 6.12 2.86 6.66
N VAL A 125 6.74 1.67 6.71
CA VAL A 125 7.25 1.01 5.49
C VAL A 125 6.12 0.70 4.52
N LEU A 126 5.06 0.05 4.99
CA LEU A 126 3.96 -0.38 4.13
C LEU A 126 3.23 0.81 3.49
N ARG A 127 2.94 1.88 4.25
CA ARG A 127 2.23 3.04 3.68
C ARG A 127 3.05 3.75 2.60
N HIS A 128 4.37 3.80 2.76
CA HIS A 128 5.26 4.39 1.75
C HIS A 128 5.38 3.48 0.54
N ARG A 129 5.88 2.26 0.73
CA ARG A 129 6.20 1.38 -0.39
C ARG A 129 4.99 0.97 -1.23
N ILE A 130 3.83 0.74 -0.60
CA ILE A 130 2.60 0.47 -1.36
C ILE A 130 2.16 1.71 -2.14
N SER A 131 2.29 2.91 -1.57
CA SER A 131 1.93 4.14 -2.28
C SER A 131 2.86 4.39 -3.48
N ASP A 132 4.17 4.19 -3.31
CA ASP A 132 5.17 4.34 -4.37
C ASP A 132 4.89 3.38 -5.52
N ILE A 133 4.65 2.10 -5.22
CA ILE A 133 4.28 1.08 -6.21
C ILE A 133 3.03 1.49 -6.98
N VAL A 134 2.00 1.96 -6.28
CA VAL A 134 0.74 2.35 -6.92
C VAL A 134 0.91 3.60 -7.79
N LEU A 135 1.82 4.51 -7.43
CA LEU A 135 2.15 5.68 -8.23
C LEU A 135 2.78 5.31 -9.57
N GLU A 136 3.62 4.27 -9.61
CA GLU A 136 4.24 3.76 -10.85
C GLU A 136 3.25 3.03 -11.78
N LEU A 137 2.08 2.64 -11.28
CA LEU A 137 1.04 1.94 -12.04
C LEU A 137 0.04 2.87 -12.76
N PHE A 138 0.19 4.19 -12.63
CA PHE A 138 -0.61 5.21 -13.30
C PHE A 138 -0.11 5.57 -14.70
#